data_AF-A0A2J7THS4-F1
#
_entry.id   AF-A0A2J7THS4-F1
#
_cell.length_a   1.000
_cell.length_b   1.000
_cell.length_c   1.000
_cell.angle_alpha   90.00
_cell.angle_beta   90.00
_cell.angle_gamma   90.00
#
_symmetry.space_group_name_H-M   'P 1'
#
loop_
_entity.id
_entity.type
_entity.pdbx_description
1 polymer ?
#
loop_
_entity_poly.entity_id
_entity_poly.type
_entity_poly.pdbx_seq_one_letter_code
_entity_poly.pdbx_strand_id
1 'polypeptide(L)'
;MLRWSRHITSYAALILCAGSIFARAEPAAAPAIEPTLYQFGRGHKDCIEWTDGCAICNRTSRTPRPDRPWSRRPGFKLACSTPGIACLPSATTCSRKADEPSAPRSR
;
A
#
# COMPACT_ATOMS: atom_id res chain seq x y z
N MET A 1 -18.31 -66.96 19.13
CA MET A 1 -17.24 -65.99 18.85
C MET A 1 -17.60 -65.06 17.66
N LEU A 2 -18.78 -64.43 17.63
CA LEU A 2 -19.26 -63.65 16.45
C LEU A 2 -19.93 -62.30 16.81
N ARG A 3 -19.66 -61.72 17.99
CA ARG A 3 -20.21 -60.40 18.40
C ARG A 3 -19.28 -59.22 18.12
N TRP A 4 -18.05 -59.46 17.71
CA TRP A 4 -17.04 -58.39 17.55
C TRP A 4 -16.95 -57.80 16.13
N SER A 5 -17.38 -58.56 15.11
CA SER A 5 -17.28 -58.13 13.70
C SER A 5 -18.32 -57.07 13.27
N ARG A 6 -19.38 -56.83 14.06
CA ARG A 6 -20.43 -55.84 13.73
C ARG A 6 -20.05 -54.41 14.10
N HIS A 7 -19.08 -54.22 15.01
CA HIS A 7 -18.66 -52.89 15.45
C HIS A 7 -17.59 -52.28 14.53
N ILE A 8 -16.84 -53.11 13.80
CA ILE A 8 -15.75 -52.68 12.91
C ILE A 8 -16.32 -52.05 11.63
N THR A 9 -17.38 -52.64 11.06
CA THR A 9 -18.03 -52.11 9.85
C THR A 9 -18.74 -50.78 10.08
N SER A 10 -19.27 -50.54 11.28
CA SER A 10 -19.97 -49.29 11.61
C SER A 10 -19.01 -48.11 11.79
N TYR A 11 -17.79 -48.34 12.27
CA TYR A 11 -16.78 -47.28 12.41
C TYR A 11 -16.13 -46.90 11.07
N ALA A 12 -15.92 -47.88 10.18
CA ALA A 12 -15.33 -47.62 8.87
C ALA A 12 -16.21 -46.72 7.98
N ALA A 13 -17.54 -46.84 8.09
CA ALA A 13 -18.49 -45.99 7.35
C ALA A 13 -18.52 -44.54 7.85
N LEU A 14 -18.33 -44.32 9.16
CA LEU A 14 -18.34 -42.97 9.76
C LEU A 14 -17.06 -42.17 9.44
N ILE A 15 -15.92 -42.85 9.26
CA ILE A 15 -14.64 -42.19 8.96
C ILE A 15 -14.57 -41.75 7.48
N LEU A 16 -15.25 -42.45 6.57
CA LEU A 16 -15.21 -42.12 5.14
C LEU A 16 -16.00 -40.83 4.76
N CYS A 17 -16.99 -40.42 5.56
CA CYS A 17 -17.80 -39.22 5.27
C CYS A 17 -17.19 -37.91 5.81
N ALA A 18 -16.14 -37.96 6.64
CA ALA A 18 -15.56 -36.76 7.26
C ALA A 18 -14.45 -36.09 6.41
N GLY A 19 -14.00 -36.72 5.32
CA GLY A 19 -12.81 -36.30 4.58
C GLY A 19 -13.02 -35.32 3.40
N SER A 20 -14.25 -35.04 2.98
CA SER A 20 -14.53 -34.44 1.67
C SER A 20 -14.85 -32.93 1.67
N ILE A 21 -14.75 -32.21 2.80
CA ILE A 21 -15.17 -30.79 2.89
C ILE A 21 -13.99 -29.83 3.15
N PHE A 22 -12.85 -30.04 2.52
CA PHE A 22 -11.81 -29.00 2.42
C PHE A 22 -11.55 -28.64 0.96
N ALA A 23 -12.60 -28.25 0.25
CA ALA A 23 -12.45 -27.38 -0.90
C ALA A 23 -12.00 -26.00 -0.38
N ARG A 24 -10.67 -25.83 -0.23
CA ARG A 24 -10.06 -24.54 0.08
C ARG A 24 -10.32 -23.63 -1.12
N ALA A 25 -11.36 -22.81 -1.03
CA ALA A 25 -11.58 -21.74 -1.98
C ALA A 25 -10.30 -20.89 -2.02
N GLU A 26 -9.64 -20.85 -3.18
CA GLU A 26 -8.53 -19.93 -3.42
C GLU A 26 -9.08 -18.51 -3.22
N PRO A 27 -8.60 -17.75 -2.22
CA PRO A 27 -9.11 -16.42 -1.99
C PRO A 27 -8.85 -15.60 -3.26
N ALA A 28 -9.93 -15.12 -3.88
CA ALA A 28 -9.83 -14.19 -4.98
C ALA A 28 -8.89 -13.05 -4.57
N ALA A 29 -7.87 -12.80 -5.38
CA ALA A 29 -6.89 -11.77 -5.10
C ALA A 29 -7.63 -10.46 -4.83
N ALA A 30 -7.49 -9.92 -3.61
CA ALA A 30 -8.07 -8.65 -3.26
C ALA A 30 -7.53 -7.58 -4.24
N PRO A 31 -8.37 -6.64 -4.71
CA PRO A 31 -7.90 -5.57 -5.58
C PRO A 31 -6.78 -4.82 -4.86
N ALA A 32 -5.62 -4.69 -5.51
CA ALA A 32 -4.53 -3.91 -4.99
C ALA A 32 -4.99 -2.46 -4.87
N ILE A 33 -5.14 -1.98 -3.63
CA ILE A 33 -5.45 -0.57 -3.36
C ILE A 33 -4.18 0.21 -3.71
N GLU A 34 -4.18 0.89 -4.86
CA GLU A 34 -3.08 1.78 -5.18
C GLU A 34 -2.97 2.88 -4.11
N PRO A 35 -1.76 3.12 -3.56
CA PRO A 35 -1.60 4.12 -2.52
C PRO A 35 -1.88 5.50 -3.11
N THR A 36 -2.69 6.29 -2.41
CA THR A 36 -2.87 7.71 -2.77
C THR A 36 -1.53 8.43 -2.74
N LEU A 37 -1.38 9.52 -3.50
CA LEU A 37 -0.16 10.35 -3.51
C LEU A 37 0.32 10.72 -2.10
N TYR A 38 -0.62 10.97 -1.17
CA TYR A 38 -0.28 11.26 0.22
C TYR A 38 0.34 10.05 0.93
N GLN A 39 -0.25 8.85 0.75
CA GLN A 39 0.27 7.62 1.35
C GLN A 39 1.62 7.23 0.76
N PHE A 40 1.80 7.39 -0.56
CA PHE A 40 3.08 7.18 -1.23
C PHE A 40 4.18 8.04 -0.58
N GLY A 41 3.92 9.35 -0.43
CA GLY A 41 4.86 10.26 0.21
C GLY A 41 5.18 9.94 1.67
N ARG A 42 4.24 9.34 2.41
CA ARG A 42 4.49 8.89 3.80
C ARG A 42 5.37 7.65 3.86
N GLY A 43 5.18 6.70 2.95
CA GLY A 43 5.94 5.45 2.85
C GLY A 43 7.36 5.63 2.30
N HIS A 44 7.53 6.53 1.33
CA HIS A 44 8.78 6.75 0.60
C HIS A 44 9.46 8.03 1.09
N LYS A 45 10.21 7.94 2.19
CA LYS A 45 10.85 9.11 2.83
C LYS A 45 12.06 9.65 2.09
N ASP A 46 12.68 8.80 1.29
CA ASP A 46 13.81 9.07 0.38
C ASP A 46 13.36 9.78 -0.90
N CYS A 47 12.08 9.68 -1.25
CA CYS A 47 11.50 10.39 -2.37
C CYS A 47 11.12 11.83 -1.99
N ILE A 48 11.74 12.80 -2.68
CA ILE A 48 11.45 14.23 -2.48
C ILE A 48 10.35 14.72 -3.40
N GLU A 49 10.22 14.16 -4.59
CA GLU A 49 9.18 14.51 -5.55
C GLU A 49 8.62 13.26 -6.21
N TRP A 50 7.30 13.15 -6.29
CA TRP A 50 6.59 12.02 -6.88
C TRP A 50 5.32 12.50 -7.58
N THR A 51 4.84 11.67 -8.51
CA THR A 51 3.70 12.01 -9.36
C THR A 51 2.92 10.75 -9.74
N ASP A 52 1.61 10.89 -9.90
CA ASP A 52 0.72 9.90 -10.51
C ASP A 52 0.41 10.27 -11.98
N GLY A 53 1.15 11.24 -12.55
CA GLY A 53 0.88 11.81 -13.87
C GLY A 53 -0.19 12.91 -13.86
N CYS A 54 -0.96 13.03 -12.77
CA CYS A 54 -2.03 14.01 -12.60
C CYS A 54 -1.72 15.10 -11.57
N ALA A 55 -0.91 14.79 -10.58
CA ALA A 55 -0.45 15.75 -9.60
C ALA A 55 1.00 15.46 -9.26
N ILE A 56 1.78 16.52 -9.20
CA ILE A 56 3.17 16.47 -8.76
C ILE A 56 3.16 16.87 -7.30
N CYS A 57 3.58 15.96 -6.44
CA CYS A 57 3.74 16.18 -5.01
C CYS A 57 5.21 16.24 -4.66
N ASN A 58 5.55 17.08 -3.69
CA ASN A 58 6.89 17.13 -3.12
C ASN A 58 6.88 17.24 -1.59
N ARG A 59 8.01 16.83 -1.02
CA ARG A 59 8.34 16.96 0.39
C ARG A 59 9.15 18.23 0.60
N THR A 60 8.58 19.17 1.34
CA THR A 60 9.28 20.38 1.77
C THR A 60 9.59 20.31 3.26
N SER A 61 10.81 20.70 3.63
CA SER A 61 11.15 20.93 5.03
C SER A 61 10.43 22.16 5.53
N ARG A 62 9.70 22.06 6.64
CA ARG A 62 9.18 23.25 7.31
C ARG A 62 10.28 23.80 8.22
N THR A 63 10.88 24.93 7.85
CA THR A 63 11.74 25.65 8.79
C THR A 63 10.86 26.20 9.93
N PRO A 64 11.23 25.98 11.20
CA PRO A 64 10.56 26.61 12.32
C PRO A 64 10.57 28.13 12.13
N ARG A 65 9.39 28.76 12.27
CA ARG A 65 9.26 30.20 12.13
C ARG A 65 9.52 30.85 13.50
N PRO A 66 10.48 31.78 13.62
CA PRO A 66 10.84 32.38 14.91
C PRO A 66 9.69 33.19 15.52
N ASP A 67 8.80 33.75 14.68
CA ASP A 67 7.61 34.53 15.07
C ASP A 67 6.44 33.65 15.58
N ARG A 68 6.51 32.32 15.44
CA ARG A 68 5.41 31.41 15.81
C ARG A 68 5.91 30.28 16.72
N PRO A 69 5.81 30.42 18.05
CA PRO A 69 6.25 29.41 19.01
C PRO A 69 5.67 28.02 18.80
N TRP A 70 4.43 27.94 18.29
CA TRP A 70 3.72 26.68 17.96
C TRP A 70 4.20 26.02 16.66
N SER A 71 5.00 26.71 15.84
CA SER A 71 5.59 26.15 14.60
C SER A 71 6.88 25.36 14.83
N ARG A 72 7.30 25.20 16.09
CA ARG A 72 8.53 24.52 16.49
C ARG A 72 8.58 23.01 16.25
N ARG A 73 7.46 22.35 15.93
CA ARG A 73 7.49 20.91 15.68
C ARG A 73 8.24 20.63 14.37
N PRO A 74 9.41 19.96 14.42
CA PRO A 74 10.09 19.54 13.21
C PRO A 74 9.18 18.57 12.47
N GLY A 75 9.01 18.81 11.18
CA GLY A 75 8.11 18.05 10.35
C GLY A 75 8.30 18.39 8.88
N PHE A 76 7.71 17.54 8.03
CA PHE A 76 7.66 17.77 6.61
C PHE A 76 6.27 18.26 6.23
N LYS A 77 6.22 19.16 5.24
CA LYS A 77 4.98 19.56 4.60
C LYS A 77 4.94 18.93 3.22
N LEU A 78 3.86 18.21 2.90
CA LEU A 78 3.59 17.79 1.53
C LEU A 78 2.92 18.96 0.80
N ALA A 79 3.42 19.29 -0.39
CA ALA A 79 2.78 20.22 -1.29
C ALA A 79 2.56 19.53 -2.63
N CYS A 80 1.33 19.58 -3.14
CA CYS A 80 0.97 18.97 -4.41
C CYS A 80 0.39 20.04 -5.35
N SER A 81 0.73 19.94 -6.63
CA SER A 81 0.18 20.76 -7.71
C SER A 81 -0.42 19.88 -8.78
N THR A 82 -1.64 20.18 -9.20
CA THR A 82 -2.30 19.58 -10.37
C THR A 82 -2.01 20.43 -11.60
N PRO A 83 -1.38 19.88 -12.67
CA PRO A 83 -1.39 20.52 -13.97
C PRO A 83 -2.87 20.66 -14.40
N GLY A 84 -3.29 21.85 -14.84
CA GLY A 84 -4.69 22.18 -15.11
C GLY A 84 -5.29 21.53 -16.36
N ILE A 85 -4.94 20.27 -16.67
CA ILE A 85 -5.36 19.52 -17.85
C ILE A 85 -6.08 18.26 -17.39
N ALA A 86 -7.07 17.80 -18.16
CA ALA A 86 -7.72 16.52 -17.91
C ALA A 86 -6.69 15.38 -18.03
N CYS A 87 -6.35 14.78 -16.90
CA CYS A 87 -5.40 13.68 -16.81
C CYS A 87 -6.10 12.47 -16.20
N LEU A 88 -5.67 11.27 -16.58
CA LEU A 88 -6.04 10.03 -15.89
C LEU A 88 -4.88 9.67 -14.95
N PRO A 89 -5.13 9.49 -13.65
CA PRO A 89 -4.08 9.12 -12.72
C PRO A 89 -3.55 7.72 -13.06
N SER A 90 -2.25 7.57 -12.92
CA SER A 90 -1.49 6.34 -13.15
C SER A 90 -0.75 5.95 -11.87
N ALA A 91 -0.09 4.79 -11.88
CA ALA A 91 0.68 4.33 -10.74
C ALA A 91 1.68 5.41 -10.27
N THR A 92 1.68 5.71 -8.96
CA THR A 92 2.55 6.75 -8.42
C THR A 92 4.02 6.38 -8.57
N THR A 93 4.81 7.28 -9.13
CA THR A 93 6.26 7.11 -9.34
C THR A 93 7.06 8.17 -8.62
N CYS A 94 8.25 7.81 -8.14
CA CYS A 94 9.20 8.77 -7.59
C CYS A 94 9.96 9.46 -8.73
N SER A 95 9.74 10.76 -8.89
CA SER A 95 10.42 11.57 -9.91
C SER A 95 11.78 12.09 -9.43
N ARG A 96 11.98 12.27 -8.12
CA ARG A 96 13.25 12.71 -7.56
C ARG A 96 13.53 12.16 -6.16
N LYS A 97 14.74 11.63 -5.97
CA LYS A 97 15.26 11.16 -4.68
C LYS A 97 16.00 12.27 -3.93
N ALA A 98 16.21 12.07 -2.63
CA ALA A 98 16.88 13.04 -1.75
C ALA A 98 18.36 13.27 -2.11
N ASP A 99 19.03 12.21 -2.56
CA ASP A 99 20.48 12.23 -2.80
C ASP A 99 20.84 12.62 -4.24
N GLU A 100 19.85 12.87 -5.10
CA GLU A 100 20.09 13.21 -6.50
C GLU A 100 20.35 14.72 -6.64
N PRO A 101 21.49 15.13 -7.23
CA PRO A 101 21.78 16.54 -7.51
C PRO A 101 20.70 17.10 -8.43
N SER A 102 20.04 18.17 -8.00
CA SER A 102 19.04 18.85 -8.83
C SER A 102 19.72 19.45 -10.06
N ALA A 103 19.57 18.81 -11.22
CA ALA A 103 19.96 19.41 -12.49
C ALA A 103 19.22 20.76 -12.68
N PRO A 104 19.88 21.78 -13.27
CA PRO A 104 19.24 23.07 -13.48
C PRO A 104 18.01 22.90 -14.36
N ARG A 105 16.84 23.35 -13.89
CA ARG A 105 15.64 23.51 -14.73
C ARG A 105 15.98 24.49 -15.84
N SER A 106 16.21 24.01 -17.05
CA SER A 106 16.22 24.84 -18.25
C SER A 106 14.82 25.42 -18.42
N ARG A 107 14.69 26.71 -18.11
CA ARG A 107 13.49 27.51 -18.32
C ARG A 107 13.54 28.10 -19.73
#